data_AF-A0A4U9XLB5-F1
#
_entry.id   AF-A0A4U9XLB5-F1
#
_cell.length_a   1.000
_cell.length_b   1.000
_cell.length_c   1.000
_cell.angle_alpha   90.00
_cell.angle_beta   90.00
_cell.angle_gamma   90.00
#
_symmetry.space_group_name_H-M   'P 1'
#
loop_
_entity.id
_entity.type
_entity.pdbx_description
1 polymer ?
#
loop_
_entity_poly.entity_id
_entity_poly.type
_entity_poly.pdbx_seq_one_letter_code
_entity_poly.pdbx_strand_id
1 'polypeptide(L)'
;MFVINTERLELKPMDRSFIDSTHRYASDKEANRYMLNLLNDSIKETEEFLLNCEHHWKHYSKDEFELEFAIIYSSKHVGGLSFTKKADEDLVEVGWTRW
;
A
#
# COMPACT_ATOMS: atom_id res chain seq x y z
N MET A 1 -7.59 -10.66 -7.12
CA MET A 1 -6.32 -10.01 -6.76
C MET A 1 -5.18 -10.80 -7.38
N PHE A 2 -4.25 -10.15 -8.07
CA PHE A 2 -3.07 -10.80 -8.67
C PHE A 2 -1.80 -10.28 -7.99
N VAL A 3 -0.74 -11.09 -8.02
CA VAL A 3 0.58 -10.77 -7.45
C VAL A 3 1.53 -10.45 -8.59
N ILE A 4 2.37 -9.43 -8.42
CA ILE A 4 3.45 -9.12 -9.38
C ILE A 4 4.74 -9.71 -8.83
N ASN A 5 5.39 -10.58 -9.59
CA ASN A 5 6.66 -11.18 -9.21
C ASN A 5 7.80 -10.58 -10.04
N THR A 6 8.89 -10.26 -9.37
CA THR A 6 10.16 -9.86 -9.98
C THR A 6 11.24 -10.86 -9.58
N GLU A 7 12.49 -10.65 -10.00
CA GLU A 7 13.62 -11.51 -9.59
C GLU A 7 13.77 -11.60 -8.07
N ARG A 8 13.46 -10.53 -7.33
CA ARG A 8 13.75 -10.42 -5.89
C ARG A 8 12.53 -10.11 -5.02
N LEU A 9 11.47 -9.55 -5.61
CA LEU A 9 10.32 -9.00 -4.89
C LEU A 9 9.01 -9.63 -5.35
N GLU A 10 8.09 -9.82 -4.40
CA GLU A 10 6.67 -10.07 -4.68
C GLU A 10 5.88 -8.82 -4.26
N LEU A 11 5.05 -8.28 -5.15
CA LEU A 11 4.10 -7.21 -4.84
C LEU A 11 2.73 -7.85 -4.64
N LYS A 12 2.25 -7.83 -3.40
CA LYS A 12 0.97 -8.42 -3.02
C LYS A 12 -0.05 -7.31 -2.78
N PRO A 13 -1.29 -7.44 -3.28
CA PRO A 13 -2.36 -6.53 -2.92
C PRO A 13 -2.47 -6.38 -1.39
N MET A 14 -2.42 -5.13 -0.92
CA MET A 14 -2.44 -4.82 0.50
C MET A 14 -3.83 -5.12 1.08
N ASP A 15 -3.86 -5.83 2.20
CA ASP A 15 -5.07 -6.18 2.94
C ASP A 15 -4.79 -6.26 4.46
N ARG A 16 -5.82 -6.52 5.26
CA ARG A 16 -5.71 -6.55 6.72
C ARG A 16 -4.75 -7.63 7.26
N SER A 17 -4.37 -8.63 6.48
CA SER A 17 -3.39 -9.63 6.90
C SER A 17 -2.00 -9.04 7.13
N PHE A 18 -1.74 -7.84 6.60
CA PHE A 18 -0.49 -7.11 6.79
C PHE A 18 -0.46 -6.18 8.01
N ILE A 19 -1.53 -6.11 8.82
CA ILE A 19 -1.71 -5.11 9.89
C ILE A 19 -0.47 -4.91 10.78
N ASP A 20 0.12 -5.97 11.31
CA ASP A 20 1.29 -5.88 12.20
C ASP A 20 2.51 -5.30 11.48
N SER A 21 2.73 -5.71 10.23
CA SER A 21 3.86 -5.25 9.43
C SER A 21 3.67 -3.84 8.91
N THR A 22 2.46 -3.47 8.52
CA THR A 22 2.10 -2.11 8.08
C THR A 22 2.20 -1.13 9.23
N HIS A 23 1.66 -1.47 10.40
CA HIS A 23 1.73 -0.59 11.57
C HIS A 23 3.19 -0.32 11.98
N ARG A 24 4.05 -1.34 11.89
CA ARG A 24 5.46 -1.24 12.26
C ARG A 24 6.22 -0.24 11.42
N TYR A 25 5.99 -0.18 10.10
CA TYR A 25 6.66 0.82 9.28
C TYR A 25 5.91 2.15 9.25
N ALA A 26 4.57 2.17 9.32
CA ALA A 26 3.78 3.40 9.37
C ALA A 26 4.09 4.23 10.63
N SER A 27 4.40 3.56 11.74
CA SER A 27 4.80 4.24 12.99
C SER A 27 6.22 4.84 12.96
N ASP A 28 7.02 4.61 11.91
CA ASP A 28 8.32 5.27 11.73
C ASP A 28 8.13 6.72 11.23
N LYS A 29 8.25 7.67 12.16
CA LYS A 29 8.01 9.10 11.89
C LYS A 29 9.05 9.74 10.98
N GLU A 30 10.28 9.22 10.95
CA GLU A 30 11.31 9.74 10.05
C GLU A 30 11.07 9.24 8.62
N ALA A 31 10.78 7.94 8.47
CA ALA A 31 10.48 7.36 7.16
C ALA A 31 9.20 7.92 6.54
N ASN A 32 8.18 8.22 7.36
CA ASN A 32 6.87 8.70 6.88
C ASN A 32 6.66 10.21 7.03
N ARG A 33 7.72 10.98 7.27
CA ARG A 33 7.64 12.44 7.51
C ARG A 33 6.87 13.20 6.42
N TYR A 34 6.91 12.71 5.18
CA TYR A 34 6.27 13.32 4.01
C TYR A 34 5.02 12.57 3.53
N MET A 35 4.64 11.49 4.22
CA MET A 35 3.50 10.67 3.83
C MET A 35 2.22 11.25 4.44
N LEU A 36 1.22 11.49 3.60
CA LEU A 36 -0.07 12.02 4.04
C LEU A 36 -0.89 10.98 4.84
N ASN A 37 -0.82 9.71 4.43
CA ASN A 37 -1.71 8.65 4.92
C ASN A 37 -1.02 7.58 5.80
N LEU A 38 0.29 7.72 6.07
CA LEU A 38 1.07 6.71 6.82
C LEU A 38 1.56 7.18 8.19
N LEU A 39 1.09 8.32 8.70
CA LEU A 39 1.33 8.75 10.08
C LEU A 39 0.34 8.07 11.05
N ASN A 40 0.22 6.74 10.97
CA ASN A 40 -0.69 6.00 11.83
C ASN A 40 -0.06 5.85 13.21
N ASP A 41 -0.48 6.69 14.15
CA ASP A 41 -0.05 6.66 15.55
C ASP A 41 -0.71 5.49 16.31
N SER A 42 -1.75 4.86 15.73
CA SER A 42 -2.45 3.72 16.33
C SER A 42 -2.67 2.53 15.39
N ILE A 43 -2.84 1.35 15.99
CA ILE A 43 -3.22 0.13 15.27
C ILE A 43 -4.58 0.26 14.57
N LYS A 44 -5.50 1.06 15.15
CA LYS A 44 -6.84 1.32 14.61
C LYS A 44 -6.78 2.11 13.30
N GLU A 45 -5.97 3.16 13.25
CA GLU A 45 -5.75 3.93 12.02
C GLU A 45 -5.11 3.05 10.93
N THR A 46 -4.22 2.15 11.34
CA THR A 46 -3.63 1.17 10.40
C THR A 46 -4.69 0.20 9.86
N GLU A 47 -5.58 -0.29 10.71
CA GLU A 47 -6.70 -1.14 10.29
C GLU A 47 -7.64 -0.40 9.32
N GLU A 48 -7.98 0.86 9.61
CA GLU A 48 -8.81 1.71 8.74
C GLU A 48 -8.17 1.92 7.35
N PHE A 49 -6.87 2.19 7.30
CA PHE A 49 -6.11 2.26 6.04
C PHE A 49 -6.20 0.95 5.25
N LEU A 50 -6.00 -0.20 5.91
CA LEU A 50 -6.05 -1.51 5.25
C LEU A 50 -7.45 -1.90 4.79
N LEU A 51 -8.50 -1.48 5.50
CA LEU A 51 -9.89 -1.63 5.08
C LEU A 51 -10.15 -0.85 3.78
N ASN A 52 -9.62 0.36 3.65
CA ASN A 52 -9.72 1.13 2.41
C ASN A 52 -8.93 0.46 1.28
N CYS A 53 -7.74 -0.06 1.54
CA CYS A 53 -6.98 -0.83 0.55
C CYS A 53 -7.79 -2.01 0.00
N GLU A 54 -8.39 -2.82 0.88
CA GLU A 54 -9.24 -3.94 0.47
C GLU A 54 -10.46 -3.49 -0.33
N HIS A 55 -11.08 -2.38 0.08
CA HIS A 55 -12.19 -1.79 -0.65
C HIS A 55 -11.77 -1.42 -2.07
N HIS A 56 -10.67 -0.68 -2.24
CA HIS A 56 -10.20 -0.29 -3.56
C HIS A 56 -9.83 -1.49 -4.42
N TRP A 57 -9.19 -2.51 -3.86
CA TRP A 57 -8.90 -3.76 -4.56
C TRP A 57 -10.15 -4.50 -5.02
N LYS A 58 -11.19 -4.52 -4.19
CA LYS A 58 -12.47 -5.17 -4.50
C LYS A 58 -13.27 -4.41 -5.57
N HIS A 59 -13.12 -3.10 -5.63
CA HIS A 59 -13.88 -2.20 -6.51
C HIS A 59 -13.04 -1.65 -7.67
N TYR A 60 -11.89 -2.26 -7.96
CA TYR A 60 -11.00 -1.87 -9.04
C TYR A 60 -11.72 -1.72 -10.40
N SER A 61 -11.47 -0.58 -11.05
CA SER A 61 -11.77 -0.34 -12.46
C SER A 61 -10.50 0.14 -13.17
N LYS A 62 -10.41 -0.07 -14.48
CA LYS A 62 -9.30 0.47 -15.30
C LYS A 62 -9.39 1.98 -15.50
N ASP A 63 -10.59 2.55 -15.36
CA ASP A 63 -10.85 3.96 -15.66
C ASP A 63 -10.38 4.84 -14.47
N GLU A 64 -10.62 4.40 -13.24
CA GLU A 64 -10.23 5.09 -12.00
C GLU A 64 -9.88 4.04 -10.93
N PHE A 65 -8.77 4.24 -10.23
CA PHE A 65 -8.34 3.36 -9.14
C PHE A 65 -7.32 4.01 -8.20
N GLU A 66 -7.26 3.51 -6.96
CA GLU A 66 -6.21 3.75 -5.99
C GLU A 66 -5.81 2.41 -5.37
N LEU A 67 -4.65 1.88 -5.73
CA LEU A 67 -4.24 0.52 -5.36
C LEU A 67 -2.98 0.54 -4.54
N GLU A 68 -3.00 -0.17 -3.42
CA GLU A 68 -1.85 -0.33 -2.52
C GLU A 68 -1.32 -1.76 -2.58
N PHE A 69 0.00 -1.91 -2.70
CA PHE A 69 0.70 -3.17 -2.67
C PHE A 69 1.68 -3.24 -1.50
N ALA A 70 1.70 -4.39 -0.81
CA ALA A 70 2.80 -4.78 0.06
C ALA A 70 3.99 -5.23 -0.80
N ILE A 71 5.17 -4.63 -0.56
CA ILE A 71 6.43 -5.05 -1.16
C ILE A 71 7.04 -6.13 -0.27
N ILE A 72 7.18 -7.35 -0.79
CA ILE A 72 7.74 -8.48 -0.05
C ILE A 72 9.13 -8.84 -0.60
N TYR A 73 10.13 -8.86 0.27
CA TYR A 73 11.49 -9.33 -0.01
C TYR A 73 11.86 -10.47 0.93
N SER A 74 12.22 -11.64 0.40
CA SER A 74 12.55 -12.83 1.20
C SER A 74 11.51 -13.12 2.30
N SER A 75 10.22 -13.10 1.93
CA SER A 75 9.08 -13.29 2.82
C SER A 75 8.89 -12.23 3.92
N LYS A 76 9.59 -11.09 3.84
CA LYS A 76 9.41 -9.93 4.74
C LYS A 76 8.73 -8.79 4.00
N HIS A 77 7.74 -8.18 4.64
CA HIS A 77 7.17 -6.92 4.18
C HIS A 77 8.21 -5.81 4.39
N VAL A 78 8.62 -5.13 3.32
CA VAL A 78 9.71 -4.12 3.29
C VAL A 78 9.27 -2.75 2.76
N GLY A 79 7.97 -2.55 2.54
CA GLY A 79 7.43 -1.26 2.13
C GLY A 79 6.08 -1.37 1.42
N GLY A 80 5.57 -0.21 1.00
CA GLY A 80 4.33 -0.08 0.25
C GLY A 80 4.58 0.53 -1.14
N LEU A 81 3.77 0.16 -2.11
CA LEU A 81 3.74 0.75 -3.45
C LEU A 81 2.30 1.10 -3.80
N SER A 82 2.06 2.35 -4.15
CA SER A 82 0.75 2.87 -4.52
C SER A 82 0.66 3.16 -6.01
N PHE A 83 -0.51 2.93 -6.59
CA PHE A 83 -0.86 3.38 -7.93
C PHE A 83 -2.20 4.10 -7.91
N THR A 84 -2.24 5.32 -8.41
CA THR A 84 -3.48 6.12 -8.46
C THR A 84 -3.74 6.62 -9.87
N LYS A 85 -4.95 6.41 -10.37
CA LYS A 85 -5.44 6.92 -11.66
C LYS A 85 -6.79 7.58 -11.46
N LYS A 86 -6.97 8.75 -12.07
CA LYS A 86 -8.25 9.47 -12.13
C LYS A 86 -8.95 9.19 -13.46
N ALA A 87 -10.28 9.17 -13.46
CA ALA A 87 -11.14 8.77 -14.59
C ALA A 87 -10.79 9.42 -15.94
N ASP A 88 -10.40 10.70 -15.93
CA ASP A 88 -10.20 11.51 -17.14
C ASP A 88 -8.73 11.76 -17.50
N GLU A 89 -7.79 11.09 -16.81
CA GLU A 89 -6.36 11.26 -17.02
C GLU A 89 -5.73 9.98 -17.59
N ASP A 90 -4.93 10.10 -18.66
CA ASP A 90 -4.09 9.00 -19.16
C ASP A 90 -2.74 8.96 -18.46
N LEU A 91 -2.76 9.19 -17.14
CA LEU A 91 -1.61 9.21 -16.27
C LEU A 91 -1.90 8.36 -15.04
N VAL A 92 -0.86 7.71 -14.53
CA VAL A 92 -0.91 6.96 -13.28
C VAL A 92 0.15 7.55 -12.37
N GLU A 93 -0.27 8.04 -11.21
CA GLU A 93 0.64 8.42 -10.13
C GLU A 93 1.16 7.15 -9.45
N VAL A 94 2.46 7.14 -9.17
CA VAL A 94 3.13 6.04 -8.47
C VAL A 94 3.84 6.60 -7.25
N GLY A 95 3.50 6.07 -6.07
CA GLY A 95 4.15 6.39 -4.81
C GLY A 95 4.76 5.15 -4.17
N TRP A 96 5.80 5.30 -3.37
CA TRP A 96 6.37 4.18 -2.62
C TRP A 96 6.97 4.62 -1.30
N THR A 97 6.95 3.70 -0.34
CA THR A 97 7.73 3.80 0.90
C THR A 97 8.59 2.56 1.07
N ARG A 98 9.73 2.71 1.75
CA ARG A 98 10.64 1.62 2.12
C ARG A 98 10.86 1.68 3.63
N TRP A 99 11.03 0.52 4.26
CA TRP A 99 11.47 0.43 5.65
C TRP A 99 12.53 -0.66 5.84
#